data_AF-A0A0C2TN10-F1
#
_entry.id   AF-A0A0C2TN10-F1
#
_cell.length_a   1.000
_cell.length_b   1.000
_cell.length_c   1.000
_cell.angle_alpha   90.00
_cell.angle_beta   90.00
_cell.angle_gamma   90.00
#
_symmetry.space_group_name_H-M   'P 1'
#
loop_
_entity.id
_entity.type
_entity.pdbx_description
1 polymer ?
#
loop_
_entity_poly.entity_id
_entity_poly.type
_entity_poly.pdbx_seq_one_letter_code
_entity_poly.pdbx_strand_id
1 'polypeptide(L)'
;MADINAIAKQFTDFYFTTFDSNRGGLGPLYRDQSMLTWEGTPIQGSKNIVEKLASLPFEKVVHKITTLDAQPSSPTVASLIVSVTGLLLVDDGANPLQFSQTFQLIPDGGSYYVLNDIFRLNYGA
;
A
#
# COMPACT_ATOMS: atom_id res chain seq x y z
N MET A 1 12.02 -2.07 22.10
CA MET A 1 11.05 -1.45 21.16
C MET A 1 11.05 -2.34 19.94
N ALA A 2 9.87 -2.79 19.47
CA ALA A 2 9.83 -3.52 18.20
C ALA A 2 10.40 -2.60 17.11
N ASP A 3 11.23 -3.16 16.24
CA ASP A 3 11.77 -2.43 15.11
C ASP A 3 10.62 -2.02 14.20
N ILE A 4 10.33 -0.72 14.13
CA ILE A 4 9.23 -0.15 13.34
C ILE A 4 9.38 -0.53 11.86
N ASN A 5 10.62 -0.63 11.37
CA ASN A 5 10.87 -1.08 10.00
C ASN A 5 10.52 -2.55 9.83
N ALA A 6 10.71 -3.40 10.84
CA ALA A 6 10.30 -4.80 10.78
C ALA A 6 8.77 -4.93 10.72
N ILE A 7 8.02 -4.14 11.51
CA ILE A 7 6.55 -4.12 11.46
C ILE A 7 6.07 -3.62 10.10
N ALA A 8 6.62 -2.50 9.62
CA ALA A 8 6.27 -1.94 8.32
C ALA A 8 6.61 -2.89 7.17
N LYS A 9 7.74 -3.61 7.25
CA LYS A 9 8.11 -4.63 6.28
C LYS A 9 7.11 -5.80 6.30
N GLN A 10 6.75 -6.33 7.46
CA GLN A 10 5.75 -7.41 7.55
C GLN A 10 4.40 -6.98 6.95
N PHE A 11 3.96 -5.75 7.27
CA PHE A 11 2.73 -5.21 6.72
C PHE A 11 2.79 -5.08 5.19
N THR A 12 3.85 -4.46 4.66
CA THR A 12 4.00 -4.22 3.22
C THR A 12 4.20 -5.52 2.44
N ASP A 13 4.99 -6.47 2.95
CA ASP A 13 5.12 -7.81 2.37
C ASP A 13 3.74 -8.48 2.23
N PHE A 14 2.93 -8.44 3.29
CA PHE A 14 1.57 -8.98 3.26
C PHE A 14 0.66 -8.23 2.28
N TYR A 15 0.68 -6.90 2.31
CA TYR A 15 -0.13 -6.04 1.45
C TYR A 15 0.17 -6.31 -0.03
N PHE A 16 1.44 -6.23 -0.44
CA PHE A 16 1.84 -6.40 -1.84
C PHE A 16 1.65 -7.84 -2.32
N THR A 17 1.95 -8.84 -1.50
CA THR A 17 1.68 -10.25 -1.85
C THR A 17 0.18 -10.48 -2.08
N THR A 18 -0.67 -9.89 -1.23
CA THR A 18 -2.13 -9.98 -1.39
C THR A 18 -2.58 -9.20 -2.61
N PHE A 19 -2.02 -8.03 -2.89
CA PHE A 19 -2.31 -7.25 -4.09
C PHE A 19 -1.99 -8.03 -5.38
N ASP A 20 -0.84 -8.71 -5.41
CA ASP A 20 -0.35 -9.43 -6.58
C ASP A 20 -1.16 -10.69 -6.88
N SER A 21 -1.68 -11.35 -5.83
CA SER A 21 -2.38 -12.64 -5.94
C SER A 21 -3.91 -12.54 -5.88
N ASN A 22 -4.46 -11.66 -5.04
CA ASN A 22 -5.89 -11.50 -4.80
C ASN A 22 -6.24 -10.12 -4.21
N ARG A 23 -6.44 -9.12 -5.09
CA ARG A 23 -6.78 -7.74 -4.70
C ARG A 23 -8.04 -7.64 -3.83
N GLY A 24 -9.00 -8.56 -4.00
CA GLY A 24 -10.20 -8.62 -3.15
C GLY A 24 -9.88 -8.89 -1.68
N GLY A 25 -8.76 -9.56 -1.40
CA GLY A 25 -8.26 -9.84 -0.04
C GLY A 25 -7.77 -8.61 0.71
N LEU A 26 -7.64 -7.45 0.06
CA LEU A 26 -7.20 -6.20 0.70
C LEU A 26 -8.31 -5.48 1.49
N GLY A 27 -9.59 -5.81 1.25
CA GLY A 27 -10.72 -5.15 1.92
C GLY A 27 -10.62 -5.06 3.44
N PRO A 28 -10.24 -6.14 4.15
CA PRO A 28 -10.04 -6.13 5.59
C PRO A 28 -8.93 -5.19 6.09
N LEU A 29 -8.02 -4.73 5.23
CA LEU A 29 -6.98 -3.76 5.58
C LEU A 29 -7.46 -2.31 5.57
N TYR A 30 -8.67 -2.04 5.04
CA TYR A 30 -9.25 -0.71 4.98
C TYR A 30 -10.52 -0.60 5.85
N ARG A 31 -10.91 0.63 6.18
CA ARG A 31 -12.11 1.00 6.94
C ARG A 31 -12.92 2.02 6.14
N ASP A 32 -14.09 2.43 6.65
CA ASP A 32 -14.96 3.39 5.97
C ASP A 32 -14.30 4.78 5.85
N GLN A 33 -13.52 5.17 6.85
CA GLN A 33 -12.75 6.41 6.84
C GLN A 33 -11.44 6.34 6.04
N SER A 34 -11.03 5.16 5.56
CA SER A 34 -9.78 5.03 4.83
C SER A 34 -9.82 5.78 3.50
N MET A 35 -8.69 6.33 3.09
CA MET A 35 -8.54 7.02 1.82
C MET A 35 -7.40 6.44 1.00
N LEU A 36 -7.68 6.20 -0.28
CA LEU A 36 -6.69 5.93 -1.32
C LEU A 36 -6.63 7.13 -2.27
N THR A 37 -5.42 7.61 -2.57
CA THR A 37 -5.18 8.50 -3.71
C THR A 37 -4.40 7.72 -4.76
N TRP A 38 -5.07 7.32 -5.84
CA TRP A 38 -4.45 6.59 -6.94
C TRP A 38 -4.20 7.52 -8.12
N GLU A 39 -2.94 7.79 -8.46
CA GLU A 39 -2.57 8.69 -9.57
C GLU A 39 -3.21 10.09 -9.45
N GLY A 40 -3.46 10.55 -8.22
CA GLY A 40 -4.11 11.83 -7.93
C GLY A 40 -5.63 11.80 -7.84
N THR A 41 -6.26 10.64 -8.04
CA THR A 41 -7.70 10.46 -7.86
C THR A 41 -8.00 9.99 -6.44
N PRO A 42 -8.71 10.80 -5.60
CA PRO A 42 -9.07 10.41 -4.24
C PRO A 42 -10.27 9.45 -4.23
N ILE A 43 -10.19 8.43 -3.40
CA ILE A 43 -11.20 7.38 -3.22
C ILE A 43 -11.31 7.12 -1.71
N GLN A 44 -12.52 7.10 -1.19
CA GLN A 44 -12.77 6.88 0.23
C GLN A 44 -13.57 5.60 0.46
N GLY A 45 -13.22 4.89 1.53
CA GLY A 45 -13.94 3.72 2.05
C GLY A 45 -13.47 2.39 1.44
N SER A 46 -13.36 1.37 2.30
CA SER A 46 -12.86 0.04 1.95
C SER A 46 -13.47 -0.53 0.66
N LYS A 47 -14.80 -0.48 0.51
CA LYS A 47 -15.50 -0.98 -0.69
C LYS A 47 -15.01 -0.31 -1.98
N ASN A 48 -14.98 1.01 -2.01
CA ASN A 48 -14.61 1.78 -3.20
C ASN A 48 -13.12 1.62 -3.53
N ILE A 49 -12.29 1.50 -2.49
CA ILE A 49 -10.86 1.24 -2.63
C ILE A 49 -10.64 -0.12 -3.30
N VAL A 50 -11.25 -1.19 -2.79
CA VAL A 50 -11.11 -2.53 -3.38
C VAL A 50 -11.64 -2.57 -4.81
N GLU A 51 -12.78 -1.91 -5.06
CA GLU A 51 -13.34 -1.79 -6.42
C GLU A 51 -12.36 -1.08 -7.37
N LYS A 52 -11.73 0.02 -6.93
CA LYS A 52 -10.69 0.68 -7.72
C LYS A 52 -9.53 -0.27 -8.03
N LEU A 53 -8.98 -0.94 -7.02
CA LEU A 53 -7.83 -1.83 -7.19
C LEU A 53 -8.16 -3.01 -8.10
N ALA A 54 -9.39 -3.55 -8.03
CA ALA A 54 -9.87 -4.60 -8.93
C ALA A 54 -10.10 -4.10 -10.37
N SER A 55 -10.46 -2.83 -10.56
CA SER A 55 -10.71 -2.22 -11.87
C SER A 55 -9.45 -1.89 -12.68
N LEU A 56 -8.26 -2.05 -12.08
CA LEU A 56 -7.01 -1.69 -12.75
C LEU A 56 -6.79 -2.57 -13.99
N PRO A 57 -6.34 -1.99 -15.12
CA PRO A 57 -6.35 -2.66 -16.42
C PRO A 57 -5.14 -3.60 -16.59
N PHE A 58 -4.94 -4.53 -15.66
CA PHE A 58 -3.91 -5.55 -15.72
C PHE A 58 -4.34 -6.83 -15.02
N GLU A 59 -3.99 -7.97 -15.62
CA GLU A 59 -4.31 -9.29 -15.09
C GLU A 59 -3.29 -9.69 -14.03
N LYS A 60 -2.00 -9.57 -14.37
CA LYS A 60 -0.90 -9.90 -13.45
C LYS A 60 -0.11 -8.65 -13.09
N VAL A 61 0.27 -8.59 -11.83
CA VAL A 61 1.17 -7.57 -11.31
C VAL A 61 2.10 -8.20 -10.30
N VAL A 62 3.36 -7.77 -10.31
CA VAL A 62 4.35 -8.14 -9.30
C VAL A 62 5.01 -6.89 -8.77
N HIS A 63 4.88 -6.65 -7.47
CA HIS A 63 5.59 -5.59 -6.79
C HIS A 63 6.99 -6.05 -6.37
N LYS A 64 8.02 -5.30 -6.76
CA LYS A 64 9.39 -5.48 -6.28
C LYS A 64 9.79 -4.25 -5.46
N ILE A 65 9.91 -4.44 -4.16
CA ILE A 65 10.24 -3.35 -3.24
C ILE A 65 11.74 -3.06 -3.29
N THR A 66 12.10 -1.80 -3.49
CA THR A 66 13.48 -1.33 -3.54
C THR A 66 13.89 -0.69 -2.23
N THR A 67 13.07 0.23 -1.71
CA THR A 67 13.29 0.86 -0.40
C THR A 67 12.00 0.87 0.42
N LEU A 68 12.17 0.84 1.73
CA LEU A 68 11.10 0.97 2.70
C LEU A 68 11.64 1.71 3.91
N ASP A 69 10.95 2.79 4.26
CA ASP A 69 11.28 3.62 5.41
C ASP A 69 10.02 3.85 6.25
N ALA A 70 10.12 3.66 7.56
CA ALA A 70 8.98 3.82 8.45
C ALA A 70 9.30 4.71 9.66
N GLN A 71 8.30 5.49 10.08
CA GLN A 71 8.38 6.39 11.22
C GLN A 71 7.07 6.35 12.04
N PRO A 72 7.10 6.69 13.34
CA PRO A 72 5.88 6.97 14.09
C PRO A 72 5.12 8.14 13.45
N SER A 73 3.81 8.00 13.26
CA SER A 73 2.95 9.06 12.71
C SER A 73 2.14 9.81 13.76
N SER A 74 2.23 9.41 15.03
CA SER A 74 1.57 10.06 16.16
C SER A 74 2.44 9.97 17.42
N PRO A 75 2.45 11.01 18.27
CA PRO A 75 3.15 10.95 19.56
C PRO A 75 2.38 10.14 20.62
N THR A 76 1.08 9.90 20.43
CA THR A 76 0.19 9.28 21.44
C THR A 76 -0.38 7.94 21.00
N VAL A 77 -0.44 7.70 19.69
CA VAL A 77 -0.94 6.45 19.10
C VAL A 77 0.24 5.73 18.49
N ALA A 78 0.31 4.40 18.64
CA ALA A 78 1.34 3.57 18.01
C ALA A 78 1.15 3.41 16.49
N SER A 79 0.75 4.48 15.81
CA SER A 79 0.54 4.54 14.37
C SER A 79 1.85 4.79 13.64
N LEU A 80 1.93 4.30 12.41
CA LEU A 80 3.12 4.39 11.58
C LEU A 80 2.81 5.17 10.30
N ILE A 81 3.80 5.87 9.77
CA ILE A 81 3.84 6.30 8.38
C ILE A 81 4.95 5.49 7.70
N VAL A 82 4.65 4.93 6.54
CA VAL A 82 5.55 4.04 5.79
C VAL A 82 5.65 4.58 4.38
N SER A 83 6.87 4.85 3.92
CA SER A 83 7.15 5.21 2.54
C SER A 83 7.83 4.02 1.85
N VAL A 84 7.32 3.66 0.68
CA VAL A 84 7.78 2.54 -0.12
C VAL A 84 8.14 3.06 -1.50
N THR A 85 9.30 2.65 -2.01
CA THR A 85 9.62 2.79 -3.43
C THR A 85 9.95 1.43 -4.02
N GLY A 86 9.59 1.25 -5.29
CA GLY A 86 9.76 -0.05 -5.93
C GLY A 86 9.51 -0.02 -7.41
N LEU A 87 9.42 -1.23 -7.95
CA LEU A 87 9.13 -1.52 -9.34
C LEU A 87 7.83 -2.32 -9.43
N LEU A 88 6.98 -1.94 -10.39
CA LEU A 88 5.75 -2.62 -10.75
C LEU A 88 5.98 -3.35 -12.08
N LEU A 89 5.95 -4.67 -12.06
CA LEU A 89 5.97 -5.49 -13.27
C LEU A 89 4.54 -5.87 -13.61
N VAL A 90 4.08 -5.46 -14.79
CA VAL A 90 2.69 -5.65 -15.24
C VAL A 90 2.66 -6.63 -16.42
N ASP A 91 1.78 -7.63 -16.36
CA ASP A 91 1.51 -8.60 -17.42
C ASP A 91 2.77 -9.23 -18.06
N ASP A 92 3.74 -9.58 -17.22
CA ASP A 92 5.03 -10.17 -17.63
C ASP A 92 5.85 -9.27 -18.59
N GLY A 93 5.55 -7.96 -18.61
CA GLY A 93 6.20 -6.96 -19.45
C GLY A 93 7.69 -6.76 -19.11
N ALA A 94 8.50 -6.50 -20.14
CA ALA A 94 9.95 -6.33 -20.00
C ALA A 94 10.36 -5.04 -19.27
N ASN A 95 9.48 -4.04 -19.23
CA ASN A 95 9.79 -2.71 -18.70
C ASN A 95 9.09 -2.52 -17.34
N PRO A 96 9.81 -2.64 -16.20
CA PRO A 96 9.24 -2.32 -14.90
C PRO A 96 8.93 -0.83 -14.79
N LEU A 97 7.77 -0.50 -14.24
CA LEU A 97 7.40 0.87 -13.92
C LEU A 97 7.88 1.19 -12.51
N GLN A 98 8.53 2.33 -12.31
CA GLN A 98 8.87 2.77 -10.96
C GLN A 98 7.60 3.30 -10.27
N PHE A 99 7.47 3.03 -8.98
CA PHE A 99 6.38 3.57 -8.18
C PHE A 99 6.87 4.05 -6.81
N SER A 100 6.09 4.94 -6.23
CA SER A 100 6.14 5.28 -4.81
C SER A 100 4.76 5.07 -4.21
N GLN A 101 4.73 4.54 -2.99
CA GLN A 101 3.50 4.39 -2.23
C GLN A 101 3.74 4.76 -0.77
N THR A 102 2.83 5.52 -0.19
CA THR A 102 2.89 5.92 1.22
C THR A 102 1.66 5.43 1.95
N PHE A 103 1.86 4.76 3.07
CA PHE A 103 0.81 4.26 3.95
C PHE A 103 0.85 4.97 5.30
N GLN A 104 -0.31 5.32 5.83
CA GLN A 104 -0.49 5.56 7.26
C GLN A 104 -1.21 4.37 7.89
N LEU A 105 -0.52 3.70 8.79
CA LEU A 105 -1.00 2.51 9.49
C LEU A 105 -1.49 2.87 10.87
N ILE A 106 -2.73 2.49 11.20
CA ILE A 106 -3.33 2.69 12.51
C ILE A 106 -3.51 1.34 13.20
N PRO A 107 -3.10 1.19 14.47
CA PRO A 107 -3.25 -0.06 15.19
C PRO A 107 -4.72 -0.45 15.36
N ASP A 108 -5.03 -1.72 15.18
CA ASP A 108 -6.36 -2.30 15.36
C ASP A 108 -6.28 -3.79 15.74
N GLY A 109 -6.82 -4.14 16.90
CA GLY A 109 -6.93 -5.55 17.34
C GLY A 109 -5.63 -6.35 17.40
N GLY A 110 -4.47 -5.70 17.58
CA GLY A 110 -3.15 -6.35 17.56
C GLY A 110 -2.49 -6.42 16.16
N SER A 111 -3.13 -5.87 15.15
CA SER A 111 -2.59 -5.64 13.79
C SER A 111 -2.71 -4.15 13.42
N TYR A 112 -2.66 -3.84 12.13
CA TYR A 112 -2.81 -2.50 11.57
C TYR A 112 -3.83 -2.47 10.43
N TYR A 113 -4.55 -1.36 10.31
CA TYR A 113 -5.31 -1.02 9.10
C TYR A 113 -4.71 0.24 8.44
N VAL A 114 -5.00 0.42 7.15
CA VAL A 114 -4.55 1.56 6.35
C VAL A 114 -5.55 2.68 6.45
N LEU A 115 -5.17 3.79 7.09
CA LEU A 115 -5.99 5.00 7.10
C LEU A 115 -5.77 5.84 5.84
N ASN A 116 -4.52 6.06 5.47
CA ASN A 116 -4.16 6.80 4.27
C ASN A 116 -3.26 5.94 3.38
N ASP A 117 -3.54 5.96 2.08
CA ASP A 117 -2.81 5.28 1.03
C ASP A 117 -2.64 6.23 -0.14
N ILE A 118 -1.40 6.50 -0.54
CA ILE A 118 -1.09 7.41 -1.65
C ILE A 118 -0.17 6.67 -2.60
N PHE A 119 -0.63 6.45 -3.82
CA PHE A 119 0.10 5.74 -4.88
C PHE A 119 0.41 6.67 -6.05
N ARG A 120 1.66 6.61 -6.52
CA ARG A 120 2.14 7.28 -7.73
C ARG A 120 3.11 6.39 -8.51
N LEU A 121 2.93 6.35 -9.82
CA LEU A 121 3.95 5.95 -10.78
C LEU A 121 4.96 7.10 -10.91
N ASN A 122 6.23 6.73 -10.81
CA ASN A 122 7.36 7.64 -10.95
C ASN A 122 7.87 7.52 -12.38
N TYR A 123 7.34 8.34 -13.27
CA TYR A 123 7.91 8.48 -14.60
C TYR A 123 9.21 9.26 -14.46
N GLY A 124 10.35 8.58 -14.67
CA GLY A 124 11.65 9.25 -14.71
C GLY A 124 11.60 10.41 -15.70
N ALA A 125 12.11 11.57 -15.28
CA ALA A 125 12.32 12.71 -16.17
C ALA A 125 13.50 12.44 -17.12
#